data_AF-A0A6A6I789-F1
#
_entry.id   AF-A0A6A6I789-F1
#
_cell.length_a   1.000
_cell.length_b   1.000
_cell.length_c   1.000
_cell.angle_alpha   90.00
_cell.angle_beta   90.00
_cell.angle_gamma   90.00
#
_symmetry.space_group_name_H-M   'P 1'
#
loop_
_entity.id
_entity.type
_entity.pdbx_description
1 polymer ?
#
loop_
_entity_poly.entity_id
_entity_poly.type
_entity_poly.pdbx_seq_one_letter_code
_entity_poly.pdbx_strand_id
1 'polypeptide(L)'
;MHTLGELDLFQRAVGCFQEGAPLEFFEDLHKLLATVDFKRIAECLDICADAFQSFEPRFQALKRLFGTDLDNLITRIDAYLSPLGQWFLSKMEDLLEPTKILVKSARRPLIYICELAGWEYLLDKICPVLEAAVEMTPFVISFMVSLSEDGTIPTTIIRAAYSRLAPRIREHFNLVRWQREAFRSYETGMVTLHKSGIKLGQQRVSLTPIDGRELAKFLRLCLSFSLHGEVDGILNRLEAETYRAGPAILVPVTLICLRDLSPMLLSHGLAFDAARLTSYRRLYQDIITNYISTCVGNEPQKPNQWTRQPGKCPFWTQGSCQDCIQLNAFLEDPYHEVYE
;
A
#
# COMPACT_ATOMS: atom_id res chain seq x y z
N MET A 1 39.02 -11.13 -26.90
CA MET A 1 38.32 -11.86 -27.97
C MET A 1 37.75 -13.13 -27.36
N HIS A 2 36.50 -13.08 -26.92
CA HIS A 2 35.79 -14.30 -26.51
C HIS A 2 35.54 -15.17 -27.74
N THR A 3 35.80 -16.47 -27.62
CA THR A 3 35.59 -17.42 -28.72
C THR A 3 34.09 -17.65 -28.89
N LEU A 4 33.62 -17.89 -30.13
CA LEU A 4 32.20 -18.17 -30.40
C LEU A 4 31.64 -19.29 -29.50
N GLY A 5 32.47 -20.27 -29.13
CA GLY A 5 32.07 -21.38 -28.25
C GLY A 5 31.80 -20.99 -26.79
N GLU A 6 32.45 -19.94 -26.26
CA GLU A 6 32.18 -19.45 -24.89
C GLU A 6 30.82 -18.74 -24.82
N LEU A 7 30.45 -18.02 -25.88
CA LEU A 7 29.15 -17.37 -25.98
C LEU A 7 28.04 -18.43 -26.03
N ASP A 8 28.16 -19.45 -26.89
CA ASP A 8 27.18 -20.54 -26.99
C ASP A 8 26.99 -21.30 -25.66
N LEU A 9 28.08 -21.57 -24.93
CA LEU A 9 28.01 -22.18 -23.60
C LEU A 9 27.28 -21.29 -22.60
N PHE A 10 27.54 -19.99 -22.63
CA PHE A 10 26.84 -19.01 -21.82
C PHE A 10 25.34 -18.96 -22.17
N GLN A 11 24.97 -18.92 -23.46
CA GLN A 11 23.57 -18.93 -23.88
C GLN A 11 22.84 -20.18 -23.39
N ARG A 12 23.49 -21.35 -23.48
CA ARG A 12 22.94 -22.62 -22.97
C ARG A 12 22.80 -22.63 -21.46
N ALA A 13 23.76 -22.07 -20.72
CA ALA A 13 23.69 -21.96 -19.27
C ALA A 13 22.58 -21.01 -18.82
N VAL A 14 22.42 -19.87 -19.50
CA VAL A 14 21.33 -18.92 -19.25
C VAL A 14 19.96 -19.55 -19.54
N GLY A 15 19.87 -20.39 -20.58
CA GLY A 15 18.68 -21.18 -20.88
C GLY A 15 18.21 -22.09 -19.74
N CYS A 16 19.05 -22.40 -18.75
CA CYS A 16 18.65 -23.16 -17.56
C CYS A 16 17.87 -22.31 -16.54
N PHE A 17 17.88 -20.98 -16.65
CA PHE A 17 17.23 -20.07 -15.70
C PHE A 17 15.85 -19.58 -16.16
N GLN A 18 15.14 -20.37 -16.98
CA GLN A 18 13.78 -20.04 -17.45
C GLN A 18 12.78 -19.83 -16.32
N GLU A 19 13.00 -20.44 -15.15
CA GLU A 19 12.16 -20.31 -13.96
C GLU A 19 12.58 -19.16 -13.03
N GLY A 20 13.66 -18.45 -13.37
CA GLY A 20 14.20 -17.33 -12.60
C GLY A 20 15.64 -17.56 -12.18
N ALA A 21 16.52 -16.63 -12.52
CA ALA A 21 17.90 -16.66 -12.03
C ALA A 21 17.99 -16.08 -10.60
N PRO A 22 18.93 -16.54 -9.75
CA PRO A 22 19.25 -15.87 -8.50
C PRO A 22 19.67 -14.41 -8.73
N LEU A 23 19.41 -13.52 -7.78
CA LEU A 23 19.76 -12.10 -7.93
C LEU A 23 21.28 -11.89 -8.06
N GLU A 24 22.07 -12.74 -7.41
CA GLU A 24 23.53 -12.75 -7.47
C GLU A 24 24.04 -13.02 -8.89
N PHE A 25 23.28 -13.79 -9.69
CA PHE A 25 23.63 -14.06 -11.08
C PHE A 25 23.70 -12.77 -11.91
N PHE A 26 22.84 -11.79 -11.63
CA PHE A 26 22.85 -10.50 -12.32
C PHE A 26 24.10 -9.65 -12.02
N GLU A 27 24.74 -9.85 -10.86
CA GLU A 27 26.02 -9.21 -10.55
C GLU A 27 27.17 -9.84 -11.35
N ASP A 28 27.13 -11.14 -11.58
CA ASP A 28 28.10 -11.82 -12.44
C ASP A 28 27.90 -11.46 -13.91
N LEU A 29 26.64 -11.28 -14.34
CA LEU A 29 26.31 -10.75 -15.67
C LEU A 29 26.84 -9.32 -15.88
N HIS A 30 26.81 -8.47 -14.85
CA HIS A 30 27.44 -7.14 -14.91
C HIS A 30 28.94 -7.24 -15.20
N LYS A 31 29.67 -8.16 -14.53
CA LYS A 31 31.10 -8.38 -14.81
C LYS A 31 31.34 -8.84 -16.24
N LEU A 32 30.44 -9.64 -16.80
CA LEU A 32 30.52 -10.10 -18.19
C LEU A 32 30.30 -8.97 -19.21
N LEU A 33 29.41 -8.01 -18.89
CA LEU A 33 29.17 -6.82 -19.73
C LEU A 33 30.42 -5.94 -19.88
N ALA A 34 31.40 -6.05 -18.98
CA ALA A 34 32.69 -5.37 -19.12
C ALA A 34 33.57 -5.98 -20.23
N THR A 35 33.33 -7.23 -20.64
CA THR A 35 34.16 -7.95 -21.61
C THR A 35 33.41 -8.37 -22.88
N VAL A 36 32.09 -8.36 -22.85
CA VAL A 36 31.22 -8.76 -23.97
C VAL A 36 30.25 -7.62 -24.30
N ASP A 37 30.14 -7.29 -25.60
CA ASP A 37 29.18 -6.30 -26.09
C ASP A 37 27.74 -6.73 -25.76
N PHE A 38 26.97 -5.81 -25.17
CA PHE A 38 25.59 -6.00 -24.73
C PHE A 38 24.71 -6.62 -25.82
N LYS A 39 24.86 -6.17 -27.07
CA LYS A 39 24.05 -6.66 -28.20
C LYS A 39 24.18 -8.16 -28.42
N ARG A 40 25.30 -8.78 -28.04
CA ARG A 40 25.57 -10.21 -28.22
C ARG A 40 24.95 -11.07 -27.13
N ILE A 41 24.61 -10.48 -25.99
CA ILE A 41 24.03 -11.20 -24.83
C ILE A 41 22.61 -10.74 -24.48
N ALA A 42 22.07 -9.73 -25.18
CA ALA A 42 20.74 -9.18 -24.94
C ALA A 42 19.64 -10.26 -24.96
N GLU A 43 19.66 -11.17 -25.93
CA GLU A 43 18.67 -12.27 -26.02
C GLU A 43 18.73 -13.21 -24.81
N CYS A 44 19.92 -13.43 -24.23
CA CYS A 44 20.06 -14.22 -23.01
C CYS A 44 19.54 -13.47 -21.80
N LEU A 45 19.82 -12.17 -21.73
CA LEU A 45 19.30 -11.30 -20.68
C LEU A 45 17.77 -11.22 -20.73
N ASP A 46 17.16 -11.28 -21.92
CA ASP A 46 15.71 -11.36 -22.09
C ASP A 46 15.12 -12.58 -21.37
N ILE A 47 15.71 -13.77 -21.59
CA ILE A 47 15.25 -15.01 -20.94
C ILE A 47 15.28 -14.86 -19.40
N CYS A 48 16.38 -14.32 -18.86
CA CYS A 48 16.50 -14.10 -17.42
C CYS A 48 15.52 -13.04 -16.89
N ALA A 49 15.35 -11.93 -17.61
CA ALA A 49 14.47 -10.84 -17.20
C ALA A 49 13.00 -11.25 -17.24
N ASP A 50 12.62 -11.97 -18.28
CA ASP A 50 11.23 -12.37 -18.54
C ASP A 50 10.75 -13.42 -17.54
N ALA A 51 11.64 -14.19 -16.91
CA ALA A 51 11.30 -15.06 -15.79
C ALA A 51 10.73 -14.29 -14.58
N PHE A 52 11.12 -13.03 -14.37
CA PHE A 52 10.57 -12.19 -13.31
C PHE A 52 9.27 -11.53 -13.74
N GLN A 53 8.13 -12.12 -13.40
CA GLN A 53 6.80 -11.65 -13.82
C GLN A 53 6.24 -10.47 -13.01
N SER A 54 6.94 -10.02 -11.97
CA SER A 54 6.50 -8.93 -11.08
C SER A 54 7.48 -7.76 -11.07
N PHE A 55 6.93 -6.56 -10.90
CA PHE A 55 7.67 -5.31 -11.11
C PHE A 55 8.89 -5.17 -10.19
N GLU A 56 8.71 -5.36 -8.88
CA GLU A 56 9.78 -5.16 -7.90
C GLU A 56 10.93 -6.18 -8.07
N PRO A 57 10.70 -7.51 -8.12
CA PRO A 57 11.78 -8.47 -8.34
C PRO A 57 12.53 -8.24 -9.66
N ARG A 58 11.81 -7.94 -10.75
CA ARG A 58 12.45 -7.61 -12.03
C ARG A 58 13.33 -6.37 -11.89
N PHE A 59 12.81 -5.31 -11.28
CA PHE A 59 13.57 -4.09 -11.03
C PHE A 59 14.85 -4.38 -10.24
N GLN A 60 14.77 -5.13 -9.14
CA GLN A 60 15.94 -5.45 -8.31
C GLN A 60 16.97 -6.29 -9.06
N ALA A 61 16.53 -7.28 -9.82
CA ALA A 61 17.40 -8.11 -10.65
C ALA A 61 18.12 -7.28 -11.71
N LEU A 62 17.36 -6.50 -12.49
CA LEU A 62 17.92 -5.70 -13.57
C LEU A 62 18.78 -4.55 -13.06
N LYS A 63 18.46 -3.96 -11.90
CA LYS A 63 19.29 -2.92 -11.26
C LYS A 63 20.71 -3.44 -10.97
N ARG A 64 20.85 -4.72 -10.59
CA ARG A 64 22.17 -5.33 -10.32
C ARG A 64 23.07 -5.44 -11.55
N LEU A 65 22.51 -5.39 -12.77
CA LEU A 65 23.30 -5.35 -14.02
C LEU A 65 24.15 -4.09 -14.17
N PHE A 66 23.85 -3.06 -13.40
CA PHE A 66 24.60 -1.81 -13.39
C PHE A 66 25.57 -1.70 -12.19
N GLY A 67 25.66 -2.74 -11.35
CA GLY A 67 26.58 -2.76 -10.20
C GLY A 67 26.41 -1.55 -9.27
N THR A 68 27.55 -0.94 -8.88
CA THR A 68 27.62 0.26 -8.04
C THR A 68 27.50 1.56 -8.83
N ASP A 69 27.51 1.51 -10.16
CA ASP A 69 27.52 2.70 -11.03
C ASP A 69 26.22 3.53 -10.89
N LEU A 70 25.15 2.89 -10.41
CA LEU A 70 23.88 3.52 -10.10
C LEU A 70 23.84 4.28 -8.76
N ASP A 71 24.96 4.48 -8.07
CA ASP A 71 24.96 5.29 -6.84
C ASP A 71 25.15 6.80 -7.10
N ASN A 72 25.66 7.21 -8.28
CA ASN A 72 25.84 8.61 -8.68
C ASN A 72 24.85 9.03 -9.78
N LEU A 73 24.14 10.16 -9.60
CA LEU A 73 23.13 10.66 -10.53
C LEU A 73 23.64 10.92 -11.97
N ILE A 74 24.87 11.42 -12.14
CA ILE A 74 25.42 11.67 -13.48
C ILE A 74 25.68 10.34 -14.19
N THR A 75 26.32 9.41 -13.47
CA THR A 75 26.59 8.06 -13.97
C THR A 75 25.30 7.30 -14.28
N ARG A 76 24.24 7.51 -13.49
CA ARG A 76 22.89 6.96 -13.74
C ARG A 76 22.33 7.38 -15.09
N ILE A 77 22.37 8.68 -15.40
CA ILE A 77 21.82 9.23 -16.64
C ILE A 77 22.60 8.68 -17.84
N ASP A 78 23.93 8.69 -17.78
CA ASP A 78 24.77 8.18 -18.87
C ASP A 78 24.59 6.67 -19.09
N ALA A 79 24.51 5.89 -18.00
CA ALA A 79 24.23 4.46 -18.06
C ALA A 79 22.86 4.17 -18.70
N TYR A 80 21.91 5.09 -18.55
CA TYR A 80 20.55 4.92 -19.04
C TYR A 80 20.35 5.31 -20.51
N LEU A 81 21.12 6.28 -20.99
CA LEU A 81 21.21 6.60 -22.42
C LEU A 81 21.93 5.49 -23.20
N SER A 82 22.62 4.57 -22.52
CA SER A 82 23.25 3.41 -23.13
C SER A 82 22.23 2.39 -23.66
N PRO A 83 22.63 1.48 -24.59
CA PRO A 83 21.78 0.39 -25.05
C PRO A 83 21.24 -0.50 -23.92
N LEU A 84 22.04 -0.74 -22.87
CA LEU A 84 21.61 -1.52 -21.70
C LEU A 84 20.54 -0.77 -20.90
N GLY A 85 20.68 0.56 -20.77
CA GLY A 85 19.71 1.43 -20.12
C GLY A 85 18.35 1.46 -20.83
N GLN A 86 18.37 1.62 -22.15
CA GLN A 86 17.16 1.57 -22.97
C GLN A 86 16.49 0.19 -22.93
N TRP A 87 17.28 -0.88 -22.92
CA TRP A 87 16.76 -2.24 -22.75
C TRP A 87 16.16 -2.46 -21.37
N PHE A 88 16.84 -2.03 -20.30
CA PHE A 88 16.33 -2.08 -18.93
C PHE A 88 14.96 -1.41 -18.86
N LEU A 89 14.83 -0.22 -19.46
CA LEU A 89 13.57 0.50 -19.56
C LEU A 89 12.47 -0.32 -20.21
N SER A 90 12.74 -0.81 -21.41
CA SER A 90 11.77 -1.59 -22.19
C SER A 90 11.26 -2.77 -21.38
N LYS A 91 12.14 -3.46 -20.65
CA LYS A 91 11.77 -4.62 -19.83
C LYS A 91 10.96 -4.27 -18.59
N MET A 92 11.14 -3.06 -18.04
CA MET A 92 10.28 -2.55 -16.98
C MET A 92 8.93 -2.07 -17.55
N GLU A 93 8.91 -1.48 -18.75
CA GLU A 93 7.70 -1.05 -19.45
C GLU A 93 6.76 -2.22 -19.77
N ASP A 94 7.30 -3.40 -20.11
CA ASP A 94 6.51 -4.63 -20.32
C ASP A 94 5.68 -5.05 -19.09
N LEU A 95 6.03 -4.53 -17.90
CA LEU A 95 5.33 -4.78 -16.66
C LEU A 95 4.47 -3.60 -16.19
N LEU A 96 4.44 -2.47 -16.92
CA LEU A 96 3.60 -1.30 -16.64
C LEU A 96 2.13 -1.55 -17.02
N GLU A 97 1.56 -2.62 -16.46
CA GLU A 97 0.15 -2.92 -16.53
C GLU A 97 -0.49 -2.73 -15.15
N PRO A 98 -1.74 -2.26 -15.07
CA PRO A 98 -2.47 -2.14 -13.81
C PRO A 98 -2.31 -3.38 -12.93
N THR A 99 -2.49 -4.59 -13.45
CA THR A 99 -2.46 -5.80 -12.61
C THR A 99 -1.08 -6.16 -12.07
N LYS A 100 0.02 -5.60 -12.60
CA LYS A 100 1.40 -6.00 -12.30
C LYS A 100 2.15 -5.01 -11.40
N ILE A 101 1.74 -3.74 -11.35
CA ILE A 101 2.44 -2.68 -10.58
C ILE A 101 1.83 -2.39 -9.20
N LEU A 102 0.67 -2.97 -8.87
CA LEU A 102 -0.16 -2.55 -7.73
C LEU A 102 0.23 -3.23 -6.40
N VAL A 103 1.52 -3.23 -6.10
CA VAL A 103 2.08 -3.69 -4.82
C VAL A 103 2.84 -2.55 -4.18
N LYS A 104 2.63 -2.28 -2.88
CA LYS A 104 3.25 -1.14 -2.15
C LYS A 104 4.77 -1.03 -2.31
N SER A 105 5.47 -2.16 -2.54
CA SER A 105 6.92 -2.19 -2.80
C SER A 105 7.30 -1.47 -4.10
N ALA A 106 6.49 -1.59 -5.15
CA ALA A 106 6.76 -1.02 -6.47
C ALA A 106 6.83 0.52 -6.53
N ARG A 107 6.41 1.22 -5.47
CA ARG A 107 6.46 2.69 -5.41
C ARG A 107 7.87 3.24 -5.65
N ARG A 108 8.87 2.71 -4.94
CA ARG A 108 10.26 3.18 -5.06
C ARG A 108 10.86 2.88 -6.44
N PRO A 109 10.74 1.65 -6.98
CA PRO A 109 11.13 1.38 -8.37
C PRO A 109 10.50 2.30 -9.40
N LEU A 110 9.21 2.62 -9.27
CA LEU A 110 8.52 3.52 -10.20
C LEU A 110 9.08 4.94 -10.14
N ILE A 111 9.30 5.48 -8.94
CA ILE A 111 9.95 6.80 -8.75
C ILE A 111 11.34 6.78 -9.37
N TYR A 112 12.11 5.72 -9.12
CA TYR A 112 13.46 5.57 -9.64
C TYR A 112 13.48 5.54 -11.18
N ILE A 113 12.57 4.82 -11.82
CA ILE A 113 12.47 4.81 -13.30
C ILE A 113 12.12 6.20 -13.83
N CYS A 114 11.26 6.96 -13.13
CA CYS A 114 10.96 8.34 -13.50
C CYS A 114 12.18 9.26 -13.35
N GLU A 115 12.97 9.09 -12.28
CA GLU A 115 14.22 9.84 -12.07
C GLU A 115 15.19 9.61 -13.24
N LEU A 116 15.28 8.36 -13.71
CA LEU A 116 16.16 7.98 -14.82
C LEU A 116 15.65 8.41 -16.20
N ALA A 117 14.36 8.23 -16.48
CA ALA A 117 13.75 8.54 -17.77
C ALA A 117 13.44 10.03 -17.95
N GLY A 118 13.58 10.83 -16.89
CA GLY A 118 13.08 12.20 -16.85
C GLY A 118 11.69 12.27 -16.23
N TRP A 119 11.43 13.32 -15.46
CA TRP A 119 10.21 13.44 -14.67
C TRP A 119 8.94 13.56 -15.51
N GLU A 120 9.05 13.94 -16.78
CA GLU A 120 7.97 13.91 -17.77
C GLU A 120 7.43 12.49 -17.97
N TYR A 121 8.28 11.47 -17.83
CA TYR A 121 7.90 10.06 -17.91
C TYR A 121 6.82 9.69 -16.89
N LEU A 122 6.82 10.33 -15.71
CA LEU A 122 5.78 10.16 -14.72
C LEU A 122 4.41 10.53 -15.30
N LEU A 123 4.32 11.63 -16.04
CA LEU A 123 3.07 12.13 -16.61
C LEU A 123 2.68 11.37 -17.87
N ASP A 124 3.65 10.98 -18.70
CA ASP A 124 3.41 10.41 -20.01
C ASP A 124 3.19 8.90 -20.00
N LYS A 125 3.78 8.19 -19.02
CA LYS A 125 3.76 6.72 -18.96
C LYS A 125 3.14 6.21 -17.67
N ILE A 126 3.58 6.71 -16.51
CA ILE A 126 3.11 6.17 -15.22
C ILE A 126 1.68 6.61 -14.90
N CYS A 127 1.37 7.91 -15.00
CA CYS A 127 0.03 8.42 -14.70
C CYS A 127 -1.08 7.72 -15.52
N PRO A 128 -0.96 7.51 -16.85
CA PRO A 128 -1.95 6.75 -17.61
C PRO A 128 -2.22 5.35 -17.06
N VAL A 129 -1.18 4.64 -16.61
CA VAL A 129 -1.33 3.31 -16.02
C VAL A 129 -2.06 3.39 -14.68
N LEU A 130 -1.76 4.40 -13.86
CA LEU A 130 -2.45 4.64 -12.59
C LEU A 130 -3.91 5.06 -12.79
N GLU A 131 -4.21 5.82 -13.85
CA GLU A 131 -5.58 6.17 -14.25
C GLU A 131 -6.38 4.91 -14.63
N ALA A 132 -5.82 4.04 -15.47
CA ALA A 132 -6.43 2.77 -15.83
C ALA A 132 -6.60 1.83 -14.62
N ALA A 133 -5.75 1.99 -13.60
CA ALA A 133 -5.78 1.26 -12.36
C ALA A 133 -6.58 1.93 -11.23
N VAL A 134 -7.31 3.01 -11.49
CA VAL A 134 -7.83 3.88 -10.42
C VAL A 134 -8.82 3.20 -9.48
N GLU A 135 -9.45 2.10 -9.90
CA GLU A 135 -10.23 1.24 -8.99
C GLU A 135 -9.41 0.67 -7.82
N MET A 136 -8.09 0.77 -7.88
CA MET A 136 -7.13 0.45 -6.83
C MET A 136 -6.61 1.72 -6.14
N THR A 137 -7.53 2.61 -5.76
CA THR A 137 -7.23 3.91 -5.12
C THR A 137 -6.20 3.86 -3.98
N PRO A 138 -6.08 2.81 -3.13
CA PRO A 138 -5.09 2.82 -2.05
C PRO A 138 -3.64 2.91 -2.55
N PHE A 139 -3.29 2.14 -3.59
CA PHE A 139 -1.93 2.21 -4.14
C PHE A 139 -1.66 3.58 -4.76
N VAL A 140 -2.61 4.10 -5.54
CA VAL A 140 -2.46 5.40 -6.21
C VAL A 140 -2.26 6.52 -5.19
N ILE A 141 -3.08 6.56 -4.13
CA ILE A 141 -2.94 7.52 -3.02
C ILE A 141 -1.54 7.41 -2.38
N SER A 142 -1.13 6.19 -2.04
CA SER A 142 0.14 5.93 -1.37
C SER A 142 1.34 6.29 -2.26
N PHE A 143 1.26 6.03 -3.57
CA PHE A 143 2.28 6.44 -4.54
C PHE A 143 2.35 7.96 -4.67
N MET A 144 1.21 8.65 -4.79
CA MET A 144 1.17 10.10 -4.89
C MET A 144 1.74 10.81 -3.65
N VAL A 145 1.45 10.28 -2.46
CA VAL A 145 2.08 10.76 -1.23
C VAL A 145 3.60 10.57 -1.29
N SER A 146 4.08 9.41 -1.75
CA SER A 146 5.52 9.17 -1.91
C SER A 146 6.18 10.13 -2.90
N LEU A 147 5.53 10.48 -4.02
CA LEU A 147 6.05 11.49 -4.95
C LEU A 147 6.29 12.84 -4.27
N SER A 148 5.40 13.23 -3.36
CA SER A 148 5.51 14.51 -2.66
C SER A 148 6.54 14.49 -1.53
N GLU A 149 6.90 13.31 -1.03
CA GLU A 149 7.91 13.11 0.01
C GLU A 149 9.32 12.96 -0.55
N ASP A 150 9.45 12.61 -1.84
CA ASP A 150 10.73 12.26 -2.48
C ASP A 150 11.73 13.43 -2.56
N GLY A 151 11.27 14.68 -2.52
CA GLY A 151 12.14 15.86 -2.43
C GLY A 151 12.99 16.17 -3.67
N THR A 152 13.21 15.21 -4.56
CA THR A 152 13.95 15.39 -5.82
C THR A 152 13.04 15.77 -6.99
N ILE A 153 11.76 15.38 -6.92
CA ILE A 153 10.79 15.61 -7.99
C ILE A 153 10.37 17.09 -8.04
N PRO A 154 10.41 17.75 -9.21
CA PRO A 154 9.92 19.12 -9.36
C PRO A 154 8.47 19.25 -8.91
N THR A 155 8.18 20.28 -8.10
CA THR A 155 6.83 20.54 -7.59
C THR A 155 5.79 20.73 -8.69
N THR A 156 6.20 21.24 -9.86
CA THR A 156 5.34 21.38 -11.04
C THR A 156 4.87 20.04 -11.58
N ILE A 157 5.76 19.03 -11.63
CA ILE A 157 5.45 17.67 -12.06
C ILE A 157 4.53 16.99 -11.04
N ILE A 158 4.83 17.11 -9.73
CA ILE A 158 3.98 16.59 -8.67
C ILE A 158 2.57 17.21 -8.78
N ARG A 159 2.47 18.54 -8.92
CA ARG A 159 1.18 19.23 -9.06
C ARG A 159 0.41 18.76 -10.30
N ALA A 160 1.09 18.53 -11.42
CA ALA A 160 0.46 18.02 -12.64
C ALA A 160 -0.08 16.60 -12.44
N ALA A 161 0.69 15.71 -11.81
CA ALA A 161 0.25 14.36 -11.45
C ALA A 161 -0.98 14.40 -10.52
N TYR A 162 -0.99 15.28 -9.52
CA TYR A 162 -2.13 15.48 -8.63
C TYR A 162 -3.37 15.99 -9.35
N SER A 163 -3.22 17.00 -10.21
CA SER A 163 -4.32 17.58 -10.98
C SER A 163 -4.95 16.56 -11.93
N ARG A 164 -4.15 15.59 -12.39
CA ARG A 164 -4.58 14.52 -13.29
C ARG A 164 -5.26 13.36 -12.55
N LEU A 165 -4.66 12.87 -11.47
CA LEU A 165 -5.10 11.66 -10.79
C LEU A 165 -6.19 11.90 -9.72
N ALA A 166 -6.16 13.04 -9.01
CA ALA A 166 -7.12 13.29 -7.93
C ALA A 166 -8.60 13.27 -8.38
N PRO A 167 -8.98 13.83 -9.55
CA PRO A 167 -10.35 13.71 -10.07
C PRO A 167 -10.78 12.26 -10.29
N ARG A 168 -9.88 11.42 -10.79
CA ARG A 168 -10.15 9.99 -11.00
C ARG A 168 -10.29 9.25 -9.67
N ILE A 169 -9.45 9.58 -8.69
CA ILE A 169 -9.57 9.03 -7.33
C ILE A 169 -10.91 9.41 -6.72
N ARG A 170 -11.36 10.67 -6.87
CA ARG A 170 -12.70 11.10 -6.43
C ARG A 170 -13.80 10.27 -7.10
N GLU A 171 -13.74 10.09 -8.41
CA GLU A 171 -14.76 9.37 -9.20
C GLU A 171 -14.85 7.88 -8.84
N HIS A 172 -13.72 7.25 -8.52
CA HIS A 172 -13.61 5.82 -8.27
C HIS A 172 -13.35 5.45 -6.80
N PHE A 173 -13.40 6.43 -5.89
CA PHE A 173 -13.25 6.18 -4.45
C PHE A 173 -14.25 5.11 -4.01
N ASN A 174 -13.73 4.06 -3.38
CA ASN A 174 -14.50 2.94 -2.86
C ASN A 174 -13.79 2.31 -1.66
N LEU A 175 -14.11 2.80 -0.47
CA LEU A 175 -13.57 2.38 0.82
C LEU A 175 -13.80 0.89 1.11
N VAL A 176 -14.96 0.35 0.71
CA VAL A 176 -15.28 -1.08 0.94
C VAL A 176 -14.32 -1.99 0.16
N ARG A 177 -13.95 -1.59 -1.07
CA ARG A 177 -12.99 -2.32 -1.92
C ARG A 177 -11.53 -2.19 -1.47
N TRP A 178 -11.24 -1.45 -0.40
CA TRP A 178 -9.87 -1.33 0.15
C TRP A 178 -9.49 -2.52 1.02
N GLN A 179 -10.47 -3.25 1.56
CA GLN A 179 -10.24 -4.57 2.15
C GLN A 179 -10.09 -5.58 1.02
N ARG A 180 -8.86 -5.98 0.69
CA ARG A 180 -8.62 -7.03 -0.29
C ARG A 180 -7.86 -8.17 0.33
N GLU A 181 -8.40 -9.37 0.15
CA GLU A 181 -7.64 -10.60 0.35
C GLU A 181 -6.67 -10.74 -0.85
N ALA A 182 -5.39 -10.79 -0.55
CA ALA A 182 -4.37 -11.24 -1.48
C ALA A 182 -3.81 -12.57 -1.02
N PHE A 183 -3.18 -13.29 -1.94
CA PHE A 183 -2.53 -14.54 -1.64
C PHE A 183 -1.03 -14.36 -1.79
N ARG A 184 -0.26 -14.76 -0.77
CA ARG A 184 1.20 -14.78 -0.87
C ARG A 184 1.64 -16.19 -1.24
N SER A 185 2.29 -16.33 -2.37
CA SER A 185 3.03 -17.54 -2.72
C SER A 185 4.32 -17.59 -1.88
N TYR A 186 4.58 -18.72 -1.24
CA TYR A 186 5.83 -18.94 -0.48
C TYR A 186 7.03 -19.19 -1.39
N GLU A 187 6.83 -19.87 -2.52
CA GLU A 187 7.91 -20.21 -3.47
C GLU A 187 8.43 -18.97 -4.21
N THR A 188 7.53 -18.06 -4.58
CA THR A 188 7.89 -16.89 -5.41
C THR A 188 7.87 -15.58 -4.63
N GLY A 189 7.39 -15.59 -3.38
CA GLY A 189 7.12 -14.37 -2.60
C GLY A 189 6.01 -13.47 -3.18
N MET A 190 5.40 -13.89 -4.29
CA MET A 190 4.46 -13.09 -5.07
C MET A 190 3.14 -12.92 -4.33
N VAL A 191 2.65 -11.69 -4.27
CA VAL A 191 1.33 -11.37 -3.72
C VAL A 191 0.35 -11.17 -4.86
N THR A 192 -0.55 -12.13 -5.07
CA THR A 192 -1.56 -12.07 -6.13
C THR A 192 -2.91 -11.60 -5.57
N LEU A 193 -3.51 -10.62 -6.23
CA LEU A 193 -4.88 -10.20 -5.94
C LEU A 193 -5.83 -11.29 -6.42
N HIS A 194 -6.83 -11.64 -5.60
CA HIS A 194 -7.80 -12.69 -5.91
C HIS A 194 -8.52 -12.43 -7.25
N LYS A 195 -8.13 -13.14 -8.31
CA LYS A 195 -9.03 -13.50 -9.40
C LYS A 195 -9.59 -14.88 -9.05
N SER A 196 -10.91 -14.95 -8.93
CA SER A 196 -11.68 -16.14 -8.55
C SER A 196 -11.12 -17.44 -9.14
N GLY A 197 -10.84 -18.43 -8.30
CA GLY A 197 -10.84 -19.84 -8.73
C GLY A 197 -9.71 -20.75 -8.26
N ILE A 198 -8.56 -20.24 -7.80
CA ILE A 198 -7.40 -21.11 -7.51
C ILE A 198 -7.19 -21.21 -6.00
N LYS A 199 -7.67 -22.32 -5.42
CA LYS A 199 -7.41 -22.73 -4.04
C LYS A 199 -6.43 -23.90 -4.06
N LEU A 200 -5.14 -23.67 -3.89
CA LEU A 200 -4.19 -24.71 -3.45
C LEU A 200 -2.97 -24.01 -2.79
N GLY A 201 -2.71 -24.30 -1.51
CA GLY A 201 -1.45 -23.99 -0.81
C GLY A 201 -1.17 -22.55 -0.35
N GLN A 202 -1.97 -21.54 -0.71
CA GLN A 202 -1.66 -20.13 -0.43
C GLN A 202 -2.31 -19.60 0.86
N GLN A 203 -1.55 -18.92 1.72
CA GLN A 203 -2.11 -18.17 2.85
C GLN A 203 -2.81 -16.91 2.35
N ARG A 204 -4.03 -16.66 2.86
CA ARG A 204 -4.72 -15.38 2.71
C ARG A 204 -3.95 -14.34 3.51
N VAL A 205 -3.43 -13.34 2.82
CA VAL A 205 -2.91 -12.12 3.42
C VAL A 205 -3.95 -11.04 3.19
N SER A 206 -4.51 -10.50 4.27
CA SER A 206 -5.26 -9.25 4.16
C SER A 206 -4.25 -8.16 3.79
N LEU A 207 -4.34 -7.62 2.58
CA LEU A 207 -3.57 -6.43 2.25
C LEU A 207 -4.10 -5.34 3.17
N THR A 208 -3.25 -4.90 4.09
CA THR A 208 -3.63 -3.84 5.02
C THR A 208 -4.08 -2.66 4.16
N PRO A 209 -5.28 -2.12 4.39
CA PRO A 209 -5.71 -0.91 3.70
C PRO A 209 -4.66 0.19 3.88
N ILE A 210 -4.68 1.22 3.03
CA ILE A 210 -3.84 2.39 3.28
C ILE A 210 -4.07 2.89 4.71
N ASP A 211 -2.99 3.33 5.35
CA ASP A 211 -3.11 3.98 6.65
C ASP A 211 -3.96 5.24 6.46
N GLY A 212 -4.92 5.50 7.36
CA GLY A 212 -5.69 6.75 7.36
C GLY A 212 -4.81 8.00 7.32
N ARG A 213 -3.57 7.91 7.81
CA ARG A 213 -2.55 8.97 7.71
C ARG A 213 -2.16 9.26 6.26
N GLU A 214 -2.02 8.24 5.41
CA GLU A 214 -1.71 8.42 3.99
C GLU A 214 -2.86 9.13 3.28
N LEU A 215 -4.11 8.76 3.59
CA LEU A 215 -5.29 9.46 3.06
C LEU A 215 -5.31 10.93 3.50
N ALA A 216 -5.10 11.22 4.79
CA ALA A 216 -5.05 12.60 5.28
C ALA A 216 -3.92 13.41 4.62
N LYS A 217 -2.72 12.83 4.47
CA LYS A 217 -1.60 13.45 3.76
C LYS A 217 -1.97 13.76 2.31
N PHE A 218 -2.62 12.84 1.62
CA PHE A 218 -3.08 13.02 0.25
C PHE A 218 -4.08 14.17 0.13
N LEU A 219 -5.08 14.24 1.02
CA LEU A 219 -6.07 15.32 1.05
C LEU A 219 -5.39 16.68 1.31
N ARG A 220 -4.42 16.72 2.23
CA ARG A 220 -3.62 17.92 2.49
C ARG A 220 -2.87 18.39 1.25
N LEU A 221 -2.25 17.47 0.53
CA LEU A 221 -1.51 17.79 -0.68
C LEU A 221 -2.46 18.29 -1.78
N CYS A 222 -3.65 17.69 -1.91
CA CYS A 222 -4.69 18.21 -2.80
C CYS A 222 -5.09 19.65 -2.46
N LEU A 223 -5.30 19.98 -1.17
CA LEU A 223 -5.58 21.36 -0.75
C LEU A 223 -4.42 22.31 -1.09
N SER A 224 -3.18 21.90 -0.87
CA SER A 224 -2.00 22.71 -1.21
C SER A 224 -1.87 23.00 -2.71
N PHE A 225 -2.48 22.14 -3.55
CA PHE A 225 -2.57 22.33 -5.00
C PHE A 225 -3.92 22.93 -5.45
N SER A 226 -4.69 23.51 -4.54
CA SER A 226 -5.99 24.15 -4.82
C SER A 226 -7.08 23.20 -5.37
N LEU A 227 -6.95 21.89 -5.14
CA LEU A 227 -7.91 20.87 -5.57
C LEU A 227 -9.06 20.69 -4.56
N HIS A 228 -9.68 21.78 -4.13
CA HIS A 228 -10.70 21.78 -3.08
C HIS A 228 -11.91 20.89 -3.43
N GLY A 229 -12.41 20.98 -4.67
CA GLY A 229 -13.54 20.18 -5.12
C GLY A 229 -13.27 18.67 -5.11
N GLU A 230 -12.01 18.27 -5.27
CA GLU A 230 -11.62 16.86 -5.19
C GLU A 230 -11.61 16.37 -3.74
N VAL A 231 -11.11 17.20 -2.81
CA VAL A 231 -11.14 16.91 -1.38
C VAL A 231 -12.56 16.77 -0.86
N ASP A 232 -13.44 17.73 -1.18
CA ASP A 232 -14.83 17.69 -0.75
C ASP A 232 -15.56 16.47 -1.33
N GLY A 233 -15.32 16.15 -2.60
CA GLY A 233 -15.90 14.95 -3.23
C GLY A 233 -15.42 13.64 -2.60
N ILE A 234 -14.14 13.53 -2.24
CA ILE A 234 -13.60 12.35 -1.56
C ILE A 234 -14.16 12.22 -0.14
N LEU A 235 -14.25 13.32 0.60
CA LEU A 235 -14.79 13.31 1.96
C LEU A 235 -16.28 12.94 2.00
N ASN A 236 -17.08 13.45 1.05
CA ASN A 236 -18.49 13.05 0.91
C ASN A 236 -18.64 11.55 0.64
N ARG A 237 -17.74 10.96 -0.17
CA ARG A 237 -17.74 9.50 -0.41
C ARG A 237 -17.26 8.72 0.80
N LEU A 238 -16.23 9.22 1.51
CA LEU A 238 -15.77 8.63 2.76
C LEU A 238 -16.93 8.55 3.77
N GLU A 239 -17.69 9.63 3.95
CA GLU A 239 -18.89 9.67 4.79
C GLU A 239 -19.91 8.60 4.37
N ALA A 240 -20.33 8.62 3.10
CA ALA A 240 -21.37 7.74 2.59
C ALA A 240 -21.00 6.24 2.68
N GLU A 241 -19.72 5.90 2.49
CA GLU A 241 -19.26 4.51 2.51
C GLU A 241 -18.85 4.02 3.90
N THR A 242 -18.60 4.93 4.84
CA THR A 242 -18.23 4.58 6.22
C THR A 242 -19.32 3.75 6.90
N TYR A 243 -20.61 4.01 6.61
CA TYR A 243 -21.73 3.20 7.11
C TYR A 243 -21.72 1.75 6.63
N ARG A 244 -21.03 1.46 5.52
CA ARG A 244 -20.89 0.11 4.96
C ARG A 244 -19.55 -0.52 5.34
N ALA A 245 -18.64 0.24 5.94
CA ALA A 245 -17.33 -0.22 6.34
C ALA A 245 -17.40 -0.97 7.68
N GLY A 246 -16.80 -2.16 7.73
CA GLY A 246 -16.65 -2.90 9.00
C GLY A 246 -15.57 -2.30 9.92
N PRO A 247 -15.48 -2.79 11.18
CA PRO A 247 -14.50 -2.32 12.18
C PRO A 247 -13.04 -2.28 11.66
N ALA A 248 -12.68 -3.25 10.82
CA ALA A 248 -11.34 -3.39 10.24
C ALA A 248 -10.91 -2.23 9.31
N ILE A 249 -11.83 -1.38 8.87
CA ILE A 249 -11.53 -0.16 8.10
C ILE A 249 -11.81 1.10 8.92
N LEU A 250 -12.90 1.09 9.69
CA LEU A 250 -13.33 2.24 10.49
C LEU A 250 -12.19 2.80 11.34
N VAL A 251 -11.50 1.93 12.07
CA VAL A 251 -10.43 2.35 12.97
C VAL A 251 -9.16 2.74 12.21
N PRO A 252 -8.49 1.83 11.46
CA PRO A 252 -7.17 2.12 10.88
C PRO A 252 -7.20 3.15 9.74
N VAL A 253 -8.34 3.35 9.09
CA VAL A 253 -8.47 4.26 7.95
C VAL A 253 -9.28 5.49 8.32
N THR A 254 -10.57 5.31 8.63
CA THR A 254 -11.51 6.44 8.71
C THR A 254 -11.22 7.33 9.93
N LEU A 255 -11.11 6.75 11.13
CA LEU A 255 -10.86 7.52 12.35
C LEU A 255 -9.46 8.15 12.35
N ILE A 256 -8.46 7.41 11.88
CA ILE A 256 -7.09 7.94 11.77
C ILE A 256 -7.03 9.10 10.77
N CYS A 257 -7.71 8.98 9.63
CA CYS A 257 -7.83 10.08 8.67
C CYS A 257 -8.51 11.30 9.30
N LEU A 258 -9.63 11.10 10.02
CA LEU A 258 -10.33 12.19 10.70
C LEU A 258 -9.46 12.88 11.76
N ARG A 259 -8.68 12.13 12.54
CA ARG A 259 -7.76 12.72 13.52
C ARG A 259 -6.79 13.70 12.85
N ASP A 260 -6.25 13.34 11.70
CA ASP A 260 -5.23 14.13 10.99
C ASP A 260 -5.86 15.21 10.08
N LEU A 261 -7.16 15.13 9.79
CA LEU A 261 -7.91 16.10 8.99
C LEU A 261 -8.09 17.44 9.72
N SER A 262 -8.34 17.46 11.03
CA SER A 262 -8.64 18.71 11.76
C SER A 262 -7.51 19.73 11.73
N PRO A 263 -6.25 19.38 12.06
CA PRO A 263 -5.11 20.31 11.97
C PRO A 263 -4.89 20.80 10.53
N MET A 264 -5.16 19.96 9.54
CA MET A 264 -5.03 20.27 8.12
C MET A 264 -6.06 21.31 7.66
N LEU A 265 -7.32 21.18 8.07
CA LEU A 265 -8.38 22.14 7.72
C LEU A 265 -8.09 23.52 8.32
N LEU A 266 -7.59 23.56 9.56
CA LEU A 266 -7.18 24.80 10.22
C LEU A 266 -6.03 25.49 9.47
N SER A 267 -5.00 24.75 9.08
CA SER A 267 -3.82 25.34 8.41
C SER A 267 -4.11 25.89 7.01
N HIS A 268 -5.15 25.41 6.34
CA HIS A 268 -5.58 25.91 5.03
C HIS A 268 -6.68 26.99 5.12
N GLY A 269 -6.96 27.51 6.32
CA GLY A 269 -7.95 28.58 6.51
C GLY A 269 -9.40 28.16 6.29
N LEU A 270 -9.68 26.85 6.17
CA LEU A 270 -11.02 26.33 5.93
C LEU A 270 -11.92 26.42 7.17
N ALA A 271 -11.33 26.62 8.35
CA ALA A 271 -12.07 26.83 9.59
C ALA A 271 -12.83 28.16 9.64
N PHE A 272 -12.55 29.09 8.72
CA PHE A 272 -13.20 30.40 8.65
C PHE A 272 -14.36 30.48 7.65
N ASP A 273 -14.57 29.42 6.85
CA ASP A 273 -15.71 29.29 5.96
C ASP A 273 -16.85 28.57 6.70
N ALA A 274 -17.89 29.32 7.09
CA ALA A 274 -19.01 28.81 7.87
C ALA A 274 -19.77 27.66 7.19
N ALA A 275 -19.87 27.68 5.85
CA ALA A 275 -20.56 26.64 5.10
C ALA A 275 -19.74 25.34 5.11
N ARG A 276 -18.44 25.43 4.82
CA ARG A 276 -17.53 24.26 4.83
C ARG A 276 -17.34 23.69 6.23
N LEU A 277 -17.23 24.55 7.25
CA LEU A 277 -17.16 24.15 8.65
C LEU A 277 -18.37 23.31 9.06
N THR A 278 -19.56 23.66 8.59
CA THR A 278 -20.79 22.90 8.85
C THR A 278 -20.73 21.51 8.22
N SER A 279 -20.27 21.41 6.97
CA SER A 279 -20.09 20.13 6.28
C SER A 279 -19.07 19.24 6.98
N TYR A 280 -17.91 19.78 7.36
CA TYR A 280 -16.90 19.01 8.10
C TYR A 280 -17.41 18.57 9.47
N ARG A 281 -18.13 19.45 10.21
CA ARG A 281 -18.74 19.06 11.48
C ARG A 281 -19.69 17.88 11.33
N ARG A 282 -20.52 17.88 10.28
CA ARG A 282 -21.42 16.77 9.97
C ARG A 282 -20.64 15.49 9.70
N LEU A 283 -19.62 15.55 8.84
CA LEU A 283 -18.72 14.42 8.57
C LEU A 283 -18.15 13.79 9.85
N TYR A 284 -17.63 14.59 10.78
CA TYR A 284 -17.13 14.08 12.07
C TYR A 284 -18.25 13.41 12.89
N GLN A 285 -19.41 14.06 13.00
CA GLN A 285 -20.54 13.55 13.77
C GLN A 285 -21.05 12.23 13.20
N ASP A 286 -21.19 12.12 11.88
CA ASP A 286 -21.73 10.96 11.20
C ASP A 286 -20.79 9.75 11.32
N ILE A 287 -19.49 9.96 11.11
CA ILE A 287 -18.48 8.91 11.25
C ILE A 287 -18.31 8.46 12.71
N ILE A 288 -18.29 9.38 13.67
CA ILE A 288 -18.15 9.03 15.10
C ILE A 288 -19.39 8.26 15.57
N THR A 289 -20.59 8.72 15.19
CA THR A 289 -21.85 8.00 15.46
C THR A 289 -21.78 6.58 14.91
N ASN A 290 -21.33 6.43 13.67
CA ASN A 290 -21.18 5.11 13.05
C ASN A 290 -20.18 4.22 13.80
N TYR A 291 -19.03 4.77 14.19
CA TYR A 291 -18.04 4.05 14.99
C TYR A 291 -18.61 3.57 16.34
N ILE A 292 -19.33 4.43 17.07
CA ILE A 292 -19.97 4.06 18.33
C ILE A 292 -20.93 2.89 18.11
N SER A 293 -21.82 3.01 17.11
CA SER A 293 -22.81 1.97 16.82
C SER A 293 -22.20 0.63 16.40
N THR A 294 -21.09 0.65 15.65
CA THR A 294 -20.49 -0.55 15.04
C THR A 294 -19.45 -1.22 15.93
N CYS A 295 -18.64 -0.43 16.65
CA CYS A 295 -17.46 -0.93 17.37
C CYS A 295 -17.62 -0.91 18.90
N VAL A 296 -18.40 0.04 19.45
CA VAL A 296 -18.60 0.16 20.90
C VAL A 296 -19.88 -0.56 21.33
N GLY A 297 -20.93 -0.47 20.50
CA GLY A 297 -22.25 -0.98 20.81
C GLY A 297 -23.03 -0.05 21.74
N ASN A 298 -24.27 -0.44 22.07
CA ASN A 298 -25.08 0.29 23.04
C ASN A 298 -24.51 0.09 24.44
N GLU A 299 -24.61 1.13 25.28
CA GLU A 299 -24.35 0.98 26.70
C GLU A 299 -25.22 -0.18 27.25
N PRO A 300 -24.61 -1.19 27.90
CA PRO A 300 -25.38 -2.31 28.42
C PRO A 300 -26.40 -1.77 29.43
N GLN A 301 -27.67 -2.09 29.23
CA GLN A 301 -28.70 -1.74 30.19
C GLN A 301 -28.33 -2.32 31.55
N LYS A 302 -28.41 -1.48 32.60
CA LYS A 302 -28.26 -1.93 33.97
C LYS A 302 -29.18 -3.14 34.14
N PRO A 303 -28.64 -4.32 34.50
CA PRO A 303 -29.47 -5.47 34.81
C PRO A 303 -30.53 -5.06 35.84
N ASN A 304 -31.80 -5.41 35.59
CA ASN A 304 -32.87 -5.24 36.59
C ASN A 304 -32.51 -5.96 37.89
N GLN A 305 -31.67 -6.98 37.80
CA GLN A 305 -31.12 -7.73 38.91
C GLN A 305 -29.66 -8.08 38.62
N TRP A 306 -28.77 -7.61 39.49
CA TRP A 306 -27.34 -7.95 39.45
C TRP A 306 -27.05 -9.31 40.11
N THR A 307 -28.04 -9.91 40.78
CA THR A 307 -27.94 -11.25 41.34
C THR A 307 -27.58 -12.28 40.26
N ARG A 308 -26.58 -13.11 40.55
CA ARG A 308 -26.12 -14.24 39.74
C ARG A 308 -26.10 -15.49 40.61
N GLN A 309 -26.19 -16.67 39.99
CA GLN A 309 -26.04 -17.91 40.76
C GLN A 309 -24.60 -18.02 41.30
N PRO A 310 -24.42 -18.38 42.58
CA PRO A 310 -23.11 -18.64 43.18
C PRO A 310 -22.31 -19.67 42.37
N GLY A 311 -21.04 -19.38 42.15
CA GLY A 311 -20.09 -20.32 41.55
C GLY A 311 -19.59 -21.35 42.57
N LYS A 312 -19.34 -22.58 42.12
CA LYS A 312 -18.62 -23.57 42.94
C LYS A 312 -17.11 -23.29 42.86
N CYS A 313 -16.42 -23.27 44.00
CA CYS A 313 -14.97 -23.14 44.02
C CYS A 313 -14.33 -24.39 43.38
N PRO A 314 -13.61 -24.27 42.25
CA PRO A 314 -13.08 -25.45 41.56
C PRO A 314 -11.85 -26.07 42.25
N PHE A 315 -11.25 -25.37 43.21
CA PHE A 315 -9.97 -25.77 43.82
C PHE A 315 -10.08 -26.33 45.24
N TRP A 316 -11.27 -26.36 45.84
CA TRP A 316 -11.46 -26.81 47.23
C TRP A 316 -12.68 -27.73 47.36
N THR A 317 -12.44 -28.97 47.81
CA THR A 317 -13.45 -30.04 47.91
C THR A 317 -14.07 -30.19 49.31
N GLN A 318 -13.60 -29.43 50.32
CA GLN A 318 -14.07 -29.53 51.72
C GLN A 318 -14.44 -28.18 52.37
N GLY A 319 -14.60 -27.13 51.58
CA GLY A 319 -15.00 -25.79 52.02
C GLY A 319 -14.93 -24.82 50.84
N SER A 320 -15.47 -23.61 50.97
CA SER A 320 -15.26 -22.54 49.97
C SER A 320 -14.07 -21.70 50.42
N CYS A 321 -13.13 -21.35 49.52
CA CYS A 321 -12.09 -20.38 49.88
C CYS A 321 -12.71 -19.00 50.15
N GLN A 322 -12.04 -18.17 50.96
CA GLN A 322 -12.56 -16.86 51.38
C GLN A 322 -12.94 -15.98 50.19
N ASP A 323 -12.13 -15.96 49.14
CA ASP A 323 -12.40 -15.20 47.92
C ASP A 323 -13.67 -15.68 47.21
N CYS A 324 -13.92 -16.99 47.18
CA CYS A 324 -15.16 -17.53 46.61
C CYS A 324 -16.38 -17.23 47.48
N ILE A 325 -16.23 -17.17 48.81
CA ILE A 325 -17.31 -16.76 49.72
C ILE A 325 -17.68 -15.29 49.47
N GLN A 326 -16.68 -14.41 49.43
CA GLN A 326 -16.88 -12.98 49.19
C GLN A 326 -17.46 -12.71 47.80
N LEU A 327 -16.93 -13.39 46.78
CA LEU A 327 -17.46 -13.29 45.42
C LEU A 327 -18.90 -13.79 45.35
N ASN A 328 -19.22 -14.93 45.96
CA ASN A 328 -20.59 -15.46 45.94
C ASN A 328 -21.57 -14.60 46.74
N ALA A 329 -21.14 -14.00 47.86
CA ALA A 329 -21.95 -13.05 48.61
C ALA A 329 -22.26 -11.80 47.77
N PHE A 330 -21.28 -11.27 47.04
CA PHE A 330 -21.48 -10.16 46.10
C PHE A 330 -22.38 -10.56 44.92
N LEU A 331 -22.27 -11.79 44.42
CA LEU A 331 -23.14 -12.30 43.36
C LEU A 331 -24.58 -12.53 43.84
N GLU A 332 -24.82 -12.79 45.12
CA GLU A 332 -26.16 -12.94 45.70
C GLU A 332 -26.80 -11.57 46.03
N ASP A 333 -26.04 -10.69 46.69
CA ASP A 333 -26.44 -9.33 47.03
C ASP A 333 -25.34 -8.31 46.68
N PRO A 334 -25.34 -7.79 45.45
CA PRO A 334 -24.36 -6.81 44.99
C PRO A 334 -24.56 -5.41 45.60
N TYR A 335 -25.58 -5.22 46.45
CA TYR A 335 -25.84 -3.99 47.19
C TYR A 335 -25.44 -4.08 48.66
N HIS A 336 -24.93 -5.22 49.12
CA HIS A 336 -24.39 -5.34 50.47
C HIS A 336 -23.09 -4.52 50.58
N GLU A 337 -23.09 -3.48 51.42
CA GLU A 337 -21.87 -2.77 51.80
C GLU A 337 -20.93 -3.76 52.48
N VAL A 338 -19.78 -4.02 51.86
CA VAL A 338 -18.70 -4.79 52.49
C VAL A 338 -18.09 -3.89 53.56
N TYR A 339 -18.56 -4.02 54.80
CA TYR A 339 -17.90 -3.40 55.95
C TYR A 339 -16.50 -4.02 56.10
N GLU A 340 -15.48 -3.16 56.11
CA GLU A 340 -14.06 -3.52 56.37
C GLU A 340 -13.86 -4.11 57.77
#